data_AF-A0A2V4BYD7-F1
#
_entry.id   AF-A0A2V4BYD7-F1
#
_cell.length_a   1.000
_cell.length_b   1.000
_cell.length_c   1.000
_cell.angle_alpha   90.00
_cell.angle_beta   90.00
_cell.angle_gamma   90.00
#
_symmetry.space_group_name_H-M   'P 1'
#
loop_
_entity.id
_entity.type
_entity.pdbx_description
1 polymer ?
#
loop_
_entity_poly.entity_id
_entity_poly.type
_entity_poly.pdbx_seq_one_letter_code
_entity_poly.pdbx_strand_id
1 'polypeptide(L)' 'EKTFTINVNNLNEVPTDLALSATAINENVAGGTTVGVLSSVDADAANTFTYTLVAGAGSTDNSAFIISGANLQIVA' A
#
# COMPACT_ATOMS: atom_id res chain seq x y z
N GLU A 1 34.60 14.99 35.02
CA GLU A 1 33.70 15.07 33.85
C GLU A 1 32.52 14.14 34.05
N LYS A 2 31.33 14.49 33.54
CA LYS A 2 30.10 13.70 33.67
C LYS A 2 29.41 13.61 32.31
N THR A 3 29.01 12.40 31.94
CA THR A 3 28.22 12.16 30.73
C THR A 3 26.76 12.48 31.00
N PHE A 4 26.12 13.22 30.09
CA PHE A 4 24.68 13.43 30.06
C PHE A 4 24.14 12.80 28.79
N THR A 5 23.19 11.88 28.92
CA THR A 5 22.56 11.22 27.78
C THR A 5 21.24 11.90 27.48
N ILE A 6 21.07 12.33 26.23
CA ILE A 6 19.78 12.76 25.69
C ILE A 6 19.21 11.60 24.88
N ASN A 7 18.00 11.17 25.21
CA ASN A 7 17.26 10.19 24.43
C ASN A 7 16.23 10.90 23.56
N VAL A 8 16.19 10.55 22.28
CA VAL A 8 15.12 10.96 21.36
C VAL A 8 14.15 9.79 21.25
N ASN A 9 12.87 10.05 21.51
CA ASN A 9 11.83 9.04 21.34
C ASN A 9 11.34 9.06 19.89
N ASN A 10 11.21 7.88 19.30
CA ASN A 10 10.55 7.72 18.02
C ASN A 10 9.03 7.90 18.19
N LEU A 11 8.40 8.68 17.31
CA LEU A 11 6.95 8.77 17.20
C LEU A 11 6.53 8.14 15.87
N ASN A 12 5.24 7.86 15.72
CA ASN A 12 4.74 7.31 14.46
C ASN A 12 4.41 8.45 13.49
N GLU A 13 5.00 8.41 12.31
CA GLU A 13 4.71 9.29 11.18
C GLU A 13 3.64 8.70 10.24
N VAL A 14 3.17 9.54 9.32
CA VAL A 14 2.24 9.10 8.27
C VAL A 14 3.01 8.68 7.02
N PRO A 15 2.49 7.70 6.26
CA PRO A 15 3.10 7.33 4.98
C PRO A 15 3.17 8.51 4.02
N THR A 16 4.27 8.57 3.26
CA THR A 16 4.59 9.68 2.36
C THR A 16 4.40 9.37 0.90
N ASP A 17 4.36 8.09 0.53
CA ASP A 17 4.18 7.66 -0.86
C ASP A 17 3.47 6.30 -0.95
N LEU A 18 2.91 6.02 -2.12
CA LEU A 18 2.24 4.77 -2.47
C LEU A 18 2.68 4.34 -3.87
N ALA A 19 3.19 3.12 -3.99
CA ALA A 19 3.57 2.53 -5.26
C ALA A 19 2.76 1.26 -5.56
N LEU A 20 2.62 0.96 -6.86
CA LEU A 20 2.12 -0.31 -7.38
C LEU A 20 3.24 -0.99 -8.15
N SER A 21 3.47 -2.27 -7.89
CA SER A 21 4.60 -3.02 -8.47
C SER A 21 4.53 -3.22 -9.98
N ALA A 22 3.37 -2.99 -10.61
CA ALA A 22 3.13 -3.20 -12.02
C ALA A 22 2.18 -2.15 -12.59
N THR A 23 2.38 -1.80 -13.86
CA THR A 23 1.57 -0.82 -14.59
C THR A 23 0.85 -1.41 -15.79
N ALA A 24 1.02 -2.71 -16.03
CA ALA A 24 0.39 -3.44 -17.12
C ALA A 24 0.05 -4.87 -16.66
N ILE A 25 -1.00 -5.41 -17.26
CA ILE A 25 -1.43 -6.80 -17.11
C ILE A 25 -1.91 -7.29 -18.48
N ASN A 26 -1.76 -8.58 -18.75
CA ASN A 26 -2.32 -9.18 -19.95
C ASN A 26 -3.85 -9.09 -19.93
N GLU A 27 -4.44 -8.89 -21.10
CA GLU A 27 -5.89 -9.03 -21.25
C GLU A 27 -6.35 -10.48 -21.05
N ASN A 28 -7.64 -10.67 -20.80
CA ASN A 28 -8.30 -11.99 -20.72
C ASN A 28 -7.73 -12.93 -19.64
N VAL A 29 -7.21 -12.37 -18.54
CA VAL A 29 -6.80 -13.13 -17.36
C VAL A 29 -8.01 -13.62 -16.57
N ALA A 30 -7.83 -14.71 -15.82
CA ALA A 30 -8.86 -15.23 -14.93
C ALA A 30 -9.10 -14.28 -13.76
N GLY A 31 -10.32 -14.30 -13.20
CA GLY A 31 -10.62 -13.64 -11.94
C GLY A 31 -9.71 -14.12 -10.81
N GLY A 32 -9.40 -13.23 -9.85
CA GLY A 32 -8.40 -13.46 -8.80
C GLY A 32 -6.95 -13.27 -9.23
N THR A 33 -6.68 -12.98 -10.51
CA THR A 33 -5.32 -12.67 -10.97
C THR A 33 -4.82 -11.38 -10.32
N THR A 34 -3.60 -11.42 -9.78
CA THR A 34 -2.92 -10.25 -9.20
C THR A 34 -2.49 -9.28 -10.30
N VAL A 35 -2.97 -8.05 -10.18
CA VAL A 35 -2.59 -6.91 -11.03
C VAL A 35 -1.24 -6.36 -10.59
N GLY A 36 -1.05 -6.23 -9.28
CA GLY A 36 0.20 -5.77 -8.68
C GLY A 36 0.11 -5.76 -7.16
N VAL A 37 1.23 -5.42 -6.52
CA VAL A 37 1.37 -5.32 -5.07
C VAL A 37 1.52 -3.85 -4.70
N LEU A 38 0.70 -3.39 -3.76
CA LEU A 38 0.74 -2.06 -3.17
C LEU A 38 1.83 -1.99 -2.10
N SER A 39 2.57 -0.89 -2.09
CA SER A 39 3.57 -0.61 -1.05
C SER A 39 3.56 0.86 -0.67
N SER A 40 3.56 1.16 0.63
CA SER A 40 3.71 2.51 1.15
C SER A 40 5.15 2.79 1.58
N VAL A 41 5.58 4.04 1.43
CA VAL A 41 6.86 4.54 1.96
C VAL A 41 6.60 5.29 3.25
N ASP A 42 7.26 4.87 4.32
CA ASP A 42 7.15 5.46 5.65
C ASP A 42 8.52 5.40 6.35
N ALA A 43 8.82 6.40 7.19
CA ALA A 43 10.12 6.51 7.87
C ALA A 43 10.25 5.54 9.04
N ASP A 44 9.14 5.07 9.60
CA ASP A 44 9.11 4.15 10.73
C ASP A 44 9.40 2.70 10.32
N ALA A 45 10.11 2.00 11.20
CA ALA A 45 10.40 0.59 11.04
C ALA A 45 9.21 -0.29 11.47
N ALA A 46 9.09 -1.47 10.85
CA ALA A 46 8.10 -2.50 11.20
C ALA A 46 6.63 -2.06 11.10
N ASN A 47 6.34 -1.11 10.22
CA ASN A 47 4.98 -0.70 9.90
C ASN A 47 4.13 -1.81 9.30
N THR A 48 2.82 -1.75 9.55
CA THR A 48 1.80 -2.54 8.86
C THR A 48 0.85 -1.61 8.14
N PHE A 49 0.60 -1.87 6.86
CA PHE A 49 -0.29 -1.04 6.04
C PHE A 49 -1.54 -1.80 5.63
N THR A 50 -2.66 -1.08 5.62
CA THR A 50 -3.95 -1.57 5.15
C THR A 50 -4.39 -0.69 3.99
N TYR A 51 -4.88 -1.31 2.92
CA TYR A 51 -5.30 -0.61 1.71
C TYR A 51 -6.78 -0.84 1.44
N THR A 52 -7.46 0.19 0.93
CA THR A 52 -8.87 0.12 0.52
C THR A 52 -9.08 0.93 -0.75
N LEU A 53 -10.00 0.47 -1.60
CA LEU A 53 -10.46 1.25 -2.75
C LEU A 53 -11.51 2.27 -2.26
N VAL A 54 -11.29 3.54 -2.58
CA VAL A 54 -12.17 4.65 -2.18
C VAL A 54 -12.88 5.28 -3.38
N ALA A 55 -14.04 5.87 -3.15
CA ALA A 55 -14.75 6.63 -4.18
C ALA A 55 -14.02 7.94 -4.51
N GLY A 56 -14.09 8.39 -5.76
CA GLY A 56 -13.46 9.64 -6.19
C GLY A 56 -13.22 9.70 -7.70
N ALA A 57 -12.36 10.64 -8.13
CA ALA A 57 -11.92 10.68 -9.52
C ALA A 57 -11.19 9.37 -9.89
N GLY A 58 -11.57 8.76 -11.01
CA GLY A 58 -11.00 7.48 -11.46
C GLY A 58 -11.59 6.23 -10.79
N SER A 59 -12.57 6.35 -9.88
CA SER A 59 -13.13 5.20 -9.16
C SER A 59 -14.22 4.42 -9.91
N THR A 60 -14.46 4.72 -11.20
CA THR A 60 -15.56 4.15 -11.99
C THR A 60 -15.53 2.62 -11.98
N ASP A 61 -14.35 2.03 -12.08
CA ASP A 61 -14.17 0.59 -12.21
C ASP A 61 -13.70 -0.09 -10.92
N ASN A 62 -13.80 0.58 -9.76
CA ASN A 62 -13.36 0.00 -8.48
C ASN A 62 -14.05 -1.35 -8.18
N SER A 63 -15.28 -1.56 -8.67
CA SER A 63 -16.01 -2.82 -8.48
C SER A 63 -15.44 -4.00 -9.27
N ALA A 64 -14.49 -3.77 -10.20
CA ALA A 64 -13.81 -4.83 -10.92
C ALA A 64 -12.57 -5.37 -10.18
N PHE A 65 -12.20 -4.75 -9.05
CA PHE A 65 -11.01 -5.08 -8.29
C PHE A 65 -11.31 -5.39 -6.83
N ILE A 66 -10.46 -6.21 -6.22
CA ILE A 66 -10.39 -6.44 -4.78
C ILE A 66 -8.96 -6.21 -4.28
N ILE A 67 -8.84 -5.90 -2.99
CA ILE A 67 -7.55 -5.84 -2.30
C ILE A 67 -7.50 -6.98 -1.29
N SER A 68 -6.49 -7.84 -1.43
CA SER A 68 -6.18 -8.94 -0.50
C SER A 68 -4.80 -8.71 0.11
N GLY A 69 -4.79 -8.18 1.34
CA GLY A 69 -3.57 -7.66 1.97
C GLY A 69 -3.02 -6.48 1.16
N ALA A 70 -1.85 -6.66 0.55
CA ALA A 70 -1.25 -5.68 -0.36
C ALA A 70 -1.53 -5.97 -1.85
N ASN A 71 -2.14 -7.11 -2.18
CA ASN A 71 -2.37 -7.48 -3.58
C ASN A 71 -3.63 -6.80 -4.11
N LEU A 72 -3.48 -6.03 -5.18
CA LEU A 72 -4.61 -5.62 -6.02
C LEU A 72 -4.91 -6.74 -7.00
N GLN A 73 -6.14 -7.24 -7.03
CA GLN A 73 -6.55 -8.38 -7.85
C GLN A 73 -7.81 -8.06 -8.63
N ILE A 74 -7.99 -8.71 -9.77
CA ILE A 74 -9.26 -8.74 -10.49
C ILE A 74 -10.27 -9.54 -9.64
N VAL A 75 -11.52 -9.07 -9.56
CA VAL A 75 -12.60 -9.84 -8.92
C VAL A 75 -12.69 -11.24 -9.54
N ALA A 76 -12.87 -12.27 -8.70
CA ALA A 76 -13.03 -13.65 -9.13
C ALA A 76 -14.33 -13.90 -9.91
#